data_AF-A0A0V8CWU2-F1
#
_entry.id   AF-A0A0V8CWU2-F1
#
_cell.length_a   1.000
_cell.length_b   1.000
_cell.length_c   1.000
_cell.angle_alpha   90.00
_cell.angle_beta   90.00
_cell.angle_gamma   90.00
#
_symmetry.space_group_name_H-M   'P 1'
#
loop_
_entity.id
_entity.type
_entity.pdbx_description
1 polymer ?
#
loop_
_entity_poly.entity_id
_entity_poly.type
_entity_poly.pdbx_seq_one_letter_code
_entity_poly.pdbx_strand_id
1 'polypeptide(L)' 'MVNINLVLAEHQTLETERLILRKLQLEDAPEMFNYASNPEVARFTSFEPHNSIETTRAKIAKFFLPNSLYH' A
#
# COMPACT_ATOMS: atom_id res chain seq x y z
N MET A 1 -21.79 13.25 18.52
CA MET A 1 -21.10 13.29 17.20
C MET A 1 -19.99 12.25 17.26
N VAL A 2 -19.88 11.37 16.26
CA VAL A 2 -18.86 10.31 16.26
C VAL A 2 -17.50 10.92 15.96
N ASN A 3 -16.47 10.53 16.72
CA ASN A 3 -15.09 10.90 16.41
C ASN A 3 -14.60 10.00 15.26
N ILE A 4 -14.59 10.52 14.05
CA ILE A 4 -14.21 9.76 12.85
C ILE A 4 -12.78 9.21 12.93
N ASN A 5 -11.85 9.96 13.51
CA ASN A 5 -10.46 9.53 13.65
C ASN A 5 -10.32 8.33 14.59
N LEU A 6 -11.15 8.27 15.64
CA LEU A 6 -11.20 7.13 16.55
C LEU A 6 -11.67 5.87 15.81
N VAL A 7 -12.77 5.98 15.06
CA VAL A 7 -13.30 4.85 14.27
C VAL A 7 -12.28 4.36 13.24
N LEU A 8 -11.62 5.27 12.50
CA LEU A 8 -10.59 4.90 11.54
C LEU A 8 -9.35 4.25 12.21
N ALA A 9 -9.00 4.68 13.42
CA ALA A 9 -7.87 4.11 14.16
C ALA A 9 -8.18 2.70 14.69
N GLU A 10 -9.43 2.40 15.02
CA GLU A 10 -9.88 1.08 15.50
C GLU A 10 -10.08 0.07 14.35
N HIS A 11 -10.37 0.54 13.13
CA HIS A 11 -10.68 -0.29 11.97
C HIS A 11 -9.62 -0.21 10.85
N GLN A 12 -8.33 -0.30 11.22
CA GLN A 12 -7.21 -0.24 10.26
C GLN A 12 -7.02 -1.51 9.41
N THR A 13 -7.69 -2.60 9.80
CA THR A 13 -7.72 -3.87 9.09
C THR A 13 -9.17 -4.23 8.82
N LEU A 14 -9.47 -4.63 7.58
CA LEU A 14 -10.78 -5.08 7.16
C LEU A 14 -10.69 -6.55 6.75
N GLU A 15 -11.58 -7.36 7.29
CA GLU A 15 -11.65 -8.79 6.97
C GLU A 15 -12.91 -9.07 6.13
N THR A 16 -12.74 -9.91 5.12
CA THR A 16 -13.82 -10.45 4.28
C THR A 16 -13.74 -11.97 4.30
N GLU A 17 -14.70 -12.65 3.67
CA GLU A 17 -14.70 -14.13 3.61
C GLU A 17 -13.38 -14.73 3.09
N ARG A 18 -12.67 -14.02 2.19
CA ARG A 18 -11.47 -14.56 1.52
C ARG A 18 -10.21 -13.72 1.67
N LEU A 19 -10.29 -12.51 2.26
CA LEU A 19 -9.20 -11.54 2.26
C LEU A 19 -9.11 -10.79 3.58
N ILE A 20 -7.87 -10.47 3.97
CA ILE A 20 -7.52 -9.50 5.00
C ILE A 20 -6.92 -8.29 4.30
N LEU A 21 -7.57 -7.14 4.39
CA LEU A 21 -7.07 -5.86 3.87
C LEU A 21 -6.45 -5.09 5.03
N ARG A 22 -5.12 -4.91 4.98
CA ARG A 22 -4.35 -4.14 5.96
C ARG A 22 -3.54 -3.06 5.28
N LYS A 23 -3.06 -2.10 6.07
CA LYS A 23 -2.08 -1.12 5.63
C LYS A 23 -0.80 -1.80 5.10
N LEU A 24 -0.28 -1.25 4.00
CA LEU A 24 1.01 -1.67 3.45
C LEU A 24 2.14 -1.40 4.44
N GLN A 25 3.04 -2.36 4.54
CA GLN A 25 4.28 -2.30 5.33
C GLN A 25 5.47 -2.44 4.40
N LEU A 26 6.67 -2.10 4.88
CA LEU A 26 7.87 -2.18 4.04
C LEU A 26 8.22 -3.63 3.67
N GLU A 27 7.80 -4.59 4.48
CA GLU A 27 7.99 -6.02 4.24
C GLU A 27 7.15 -6.53 3.05
N ASP A 28 6.15 -5.77 2.61
CA ASP A 28 5.33 -6.09 1.43
C ASP A 28 6.04 -5.77 0.11
N ALA A 29 7.22 -5.14 0.16
CA ALA A 29 7.95 -4.72 -1.04
C ALA A 29 8.22 -5.86 -2.04
N PRO A 30 8.61 -7.09 -1.64
CA PRO A 30 8.82 -8.18 -2.59
C PRO A 30 7.54 -8.57 -3.34
N GLU A 31 6.42 -8.70 -2.63
CA GLU A 31 5.12 -9.04 -3.23
C GLU A 31 4.60 -7.91 -4.12
N MET A 32 4.74 -6.66 -3.69
CA MET A 32 4.39 -5.49 -4.51
C MET A 32 5.26 -5.40 -5.76
N PHE A 33 6.56 -5.70 -5.66
CA PHE A 33 7.48 -5.66 -6.79
C PHE A 33 7.10 -6.66 -7.89
N ASN A 34 6.53 -7.82 -7.53
CA ASN A 34 6.13 -8.85 -8.48
C ASN A 34 5.20 -8.30 -9.59
N TYR A 35 4.24 -7.44 -9.24
CA TYR A 35 3.37 -6.79 -10.23
C TYR A 35 3.88 -5.41 -10.65
N ALA A 36 4.50 -4.64 -9.74
CA ALA A 36 4.92 -3.27 -10.03
C ALA A 36 6.13 -3.20 -10.99
N SER A 37 6.89 -4.29 -11.13
CA SER A 37 7.98 -4.41 -12.10
C SER A 37 7.52 -4.77 -13.52
N ASN A 38 6.28 -5.21 -13.69
CA ASN A 38 5.76 -5.63 -14.99
C ASN A 38 5.34 -4.41 -15.84
N PRO A 39 5.97 -4.17 -17.01
CA PRO A 39 5.62 -3.03 -17.86
C PRO A 39 4.18 -3.03 -18.36
N GLU A 40 3.57 -4.20 -18.60
CA GLU A 40 2.17 -4.29 -19.02
C GLU A 40 1.20 -3.88 -17.91
N VAL A 41 1.58 -4.08 -16.65
CA VAL A 41 0.81 -3.60 -15.49
C VAL A 41 1.00 -2.09 -15.34
N ALA A 42 2.25 -1.63 -15.33
CA ALA A 42 2.59 -0.22 -15.11
C ALA A 42 2.08 0.72 -16.21
N ARG A 43 1.91 0.23 -17.45
CA ARG A 43 1.42 1.03 -18.60
C ARG A 43 0.11 1.77 -18.33
N PHE A 44 -0.72 1.27 -17.42
CA PHE A 44 -2.02 1.84 -17.08
C PHE A 44 -2.06 2.50 -15.69
N THR A 45 -0.91 2.69 -15.04
CA THR A 45 -0.80 3.33 -13.73
C THR A 45 -0.07 4.68 -13.83
N SER A 46 0.04 5.39 -12.71
CA SER A 46 0.78 6.64 -12.60
C SER A 46 2.27 6.46 -12.27
N PHE A 47 2.76 5.22 -12.23
CA PHE A 47 4.15 4.90 -11.90
C PHE A 47 4.84 4.16 -13.05
N GLU A 48 6.12 4.45 -13.25
CA GLU A 48 6.99 3.66 -14.13
C GLU A 48 7.27 2.27 -13.53
N PRO A 49 7.52 1.24 -14.35
CA PRO A 49 7.87 -0.09 -13.87
C PRO A 49 9.01 -0.03 -12.84
N HIS A 50 8.82 -0.65 -11.68
CA HIS A 50 9.84 -0.68 -10.65
C HIS A 50 11.02 -1.53 -11.14
N ASN A 51 12.23 -0.99 -11.05
CA ASN A 51 13.44 -1.65 -11.53
C ASN A 51 14.18 -2.47 -10.46
N SER A 52 13.81 -2.32 -9.18
CA SER A 52 14.34 -3.11 -8.08
C SER A 52 13.38 -3.14 -6.89
N ILE A 53 13.61 -4.08 -5.95
CA ILE A 53 12.85 -4.17 -4.70
C ILE A 53 13.04 -2.90 -3.85
N GLU A 54 14.22 -2.28 -3.88
CA GLU A 54 14.54 -1.04 -3.17
C GLU A 54 13.70 0.12 -3.69
N THR A 55 13.48 0.20 -5.01
CA THR A 55 12.55 1.18 -5.61
C THR A 55 11.14 0.96 -5.05
N THR A 56 10.64 -0.26 -5.01
CA THR A 56 9.33 -0.56 -4.40
C THR A 56 9.27 -0.16 -2.94
N ARG A 57 10.28 -0.52 -2.15
CA ARG A 57 10.36 -0.18 -0.72
C ARG A 57 10.35 1.34 -0.51
N ALA A 58 11.07 2.09 -1.34
CA ALA A 58 11.06 3.56 -1.31
C ALA A 58 9.68 4.15 -1.67
N LYS A 59 8.96 3.54 -2.61
CA LYS A 59 7.58 3.94 -2.97
C LYS A 59 6.61 3.65 -1.84
N ILE A 60 6.72 2.50 -1.17
CA ILE A 60 5.94 2.18 0.03
C ILE A 60 6.16 3.26 1.10
N ALA A 61 7.43 3.53 1.43
CA ALA A 61 7.80 4.53 2.43
C ALA A 61 7.27 5.93 2.09
N LYS A 62 7.31 6.32 0.82
CA LYS A 62 6.91 7.65 0.37
C LYS A 62 5.39 7.84 0.33
N PHE A 63 4.63 6.83 -0.12
CA PHE A 63 3.22 7.03 -0.46
C PHE A 63 2.24 6.41 0.54
N PHE A 64 2.65 5.41 1.32
CA PHE A 64 1.71 4.62 2.13
C PHE A 64 1.95 4.74 3.64
N LEU A 65 3.13 5.19 4.06
CA LEU A 65 3.49 5.36 5.47
C LEU A 65 3.26 6.76 6.07
N PRO A 66 3.41 7.89 5.33
CA PRO A 66 3.26 9.22 5.95
C PRO A 66 1.83 9.45 6.45
N ASN A 67 1.58 9.74 7.72
CA ASN A 67 0.21 10.04 8.21
C ASN A 67 -0.82 8.96 7.84
N SER A 68 -0.57 7.72 8.27
CA SER A 68 -1.42 6.54 8.05
C SER A 68 -2.89 6.64 8.54
N LEU A 69 -3.33 7.79 9.06
CA LEU A 69 -4.72 8.09 9.43
C LEU A 69 -5.35 9.23 8.59
N TYR A 70 -4.59 9.90 7.71
CA TYR A 70 -4.99 11.17 7.07
C TYR A 70 -4.63 11.27 5.58
N HIS A 71 -4.63 10.16 4.85
CA HIS A 71 -4.45 10.15 3.39
C HIS A 71 -5.77 10.34 2.64
#